data_AF-A0A2C5XAM5-F1
#
_entry.id   AF-A0A2C5XAM5-F1
#
_cell.length_a   1.000
_cell.length_b   1.000
_cell.length_c   1.000
_cell.angle_alpha   90.00
_cell.angle_beta   90.00
_cell.angle_gamma   90.00
#
_symmetry.space_group_name_H-M   'P 1'
#
loop_
_entity.id
_entity.type
_entity.pdbx_description
1 polymer ?
#
loop_
_entity_poly.entity_id
_entity_poly.type
_entity_poly.pdbx_seq_one_letter_code
_entity_poly.pdbx_strand_id
1 'polypeptide(L)' 'MAQTPEQRRRNAKFAKDQESRMGKAETQIKKRTKETPKSPISPFLIGLLVFILIGGLAFEALTRMLL' A
#
# COMPACT_ATOMS: atom_id res chain seq x y z
N MET A 1 -1.93 -35.56 -37.19
CA MET A 1 -3.28 -34.96 -37.35
C MET A 1 -3.26 -33.57 -36.76
N ALA A 2 -3.69 -32.55 -37.50
CA ALA A 2 -3.78 -31.19 -36.98
C ALA A 2 -5.12 -30.99 -36.25
N GLN A 3 -5.13 -30.26 -35.13
CA GLN A 3 -6.37 -29.90 -34.44
C GLN A 3 -7.29 -29.10 -35.36
N THR A 4 -8.57 -29.49 -35.41
CA THR A 4 -9.60 -28.78 -36.16
C THR A 4 -9.91 -27.42 -35.51
N PRO A 5 -10.43 -26.44 -36.27
CA PRO A 5 -10.85 -25.15 -35.71
C PRO A 5 -11.88 -25.29 -34.58
N GLU A 6 -12.79 -26.26 -34.68
CA GLU A 6 -13.78 -26.55 -33.64
C GLU A 6 -13.14 -27.07 -32.35
N GLN A 7 -12.14 -27.95 -32.48
CA GLN A 7 -11.40 -28.47 -31.34
C GLN A 7 -10.61 -27.37 -30.63
N ARG A 8 -10.04 -26.42 -31.37
CA ARG A 8 -9.40 -25.22 -30.78
C ARG A 8 -10.40 -24.38 -29.97
N ARG A 9 -11.60 -24.16 -30.50
CA ARG A 9 -12.67 -23.43 -29.79
C ARG A 9 -13.09 -24.14 -28.50
N ARG A 10 -13.25 -25.47 -28.55
CA ARG A 10 -13.59 -26.30 -27.38
C ARG A 10 -12.50 -26.26 -26.32
N ASN A 11 -11.23 -26.39 -26.73
CA ASN A 11 -10.07 -26.31 -25.83
C ASN A 11 -9.96 -24.93 -25.17
N ALA A 12 -10.18 -23.86 -25.93
CA ALA A 12 -10.18 -22.49 -25.39
C ALA A 12 -11.30 -22.29 -24.36
N LYS A 13 -12.50 -22.84 -24.58
CA LYS A 13 -13.61 -22.78 -23.61
C LYS A 13 -13.28 -23.56 -22.33
N PHE A 14 -12.73 -24.76 -22.47
CA PHE A 14 -12.33 -25.58 -21.33
C PHE A 14 -11.21 -24.91 -20.51
N ALA A 15 -10.20 -24.34 -21.17
CA ALA A 15 -9.11 -23.62 -20.50
C ALA A 15 -9.62 -22.45 -19.65
N LYS A 16 -10.57 -21.65 -20.17
CA LYS A 16 -11.19 -20.55 -19.42
C LYS A 16 -11.99 -21.03 -18.19
N ASP A 17 -12.74 -22.13 -18.35
CA ASP A 17 -13.50 -22.70 -17.23
C ASP A 17 -12.57 -23.21 -16.13
N GLN A 18 -11.46 -23.87 -16.50
CA GLN A 18 -10.44 -24.33 -15.55
C GLN A 18 -9.71 -23.17 -14.87
N GLU A 19 -9.32 -22.14 -15.63
CA GLU A 19 -8.68 -20.95 -15.08
C GLU A 19 -9.53 -20.28 -13.99
N SER A 20 -10.86 -20.26 -14.16
CA SER A 20 -11.77 -19.72 -13.14
C SER A 20 -11.81 -20.53 -11.83
N ARG A 21 -11.50 -21.83 -11.89
CA ARG A 21 -11.52 -22.76 -10.74
C ARG A 21 -10.18 -22.87 -10.02
N MET A 22 -9.08 -22.53 -10.69
CA MET A 22 -7.71 -22.67 -10.18
C MET A 22 -7.28 -21.56 -9.19
N GLY A 23 -8.12 -20.55 -8.97
CA GLY A 23 -7.79 -19.39 -8.14
C GLY A 23 -6.84 -18.42 -8.85
N LYS A 24 -6.32 -17.42 -8.13
CA LYS A 24 -5.41 -16.41 -8.71
C LYS A 24 -4.01 -17.01 -8.85
N ALA A 25 -3.44 -16.94 -10.05
CA ALA A 25 -2.03 -17.29 -10.26
C ALA A 25 -1.10 -16.46 -9.36
N GLU A 26 0.06 -16.99 -9.00
CA GLU A 26 1.00 -16.32 -8.07
C GLU A 26 1.38 -14.89 -8.50
N THR A 27 1.40 -14.63 -9.81
CA THR A 27 1.63 -13.30 -10.40
C THR A 27 0.43 -12.36 -10.30
N GLN A 28 -0.78 -12.91 -10.17
CA GLN A 28 -2.04 -12.18 -9.98
C GLN A 28 -2.39 -11.99 -8.50
N ILE A 29 -1.75 -12.75 -7.61
CA ILE A 29 -1.77 -12.45 -6.18
C ILE A 29 -1.05 -11.13 -6.03
N LYS A 30 -1.80 -10.06 -5.75
CA LYS A 30 -1.22 -8.81 -5.25
C LYS A 30 -0.46 -9.17 -3.98
N LYS A 31 0.83 -9.48 -4.12
CA LYS A 31 1.76 -9.54 -3.00
C LYS A 31 1.55 -8.21 -2.32
N ARG A 32 1.05 -8.24 -1.08
CA ARG A 32 0.89 -7.06 -0.24
C ARG A 32 2.28 -6.46 -0.21
N THR A 33 2.52 -5.47 -1.08
CA THR A 33 3.82 -4.81 -1.24
C THR A 33 4.25 -4.52 0.16
N LYS A 34 5.39 -5.06 0.60
CA LYS A 34 5.88 -5.03 1.98
C LYS A 34 5.61 -3.63 2.56
N GLU A 35 4.42 -3.44 3.13
CA GLU A 35 3.91 -2.10 3.37
C GLU A 35 4.75 -1.68 4.54
N THR A 36 5.65 -0.71 4.34
CA THR A 36 6.45 -0.18 5.43
C THR A 36 5.48 0.13 6.57
N PRO A 37 5.62 -0.53 7.73
CA PRO A 37 4.63 -0.44 8.78
C PRO A 37 4.46 1.04 9.13
N LYS A 38 3.25 1.56 8.94
CA LYS A 38 2.95 2.96 9.25
C LYS A 38 3.14 3.13 10.76
N SER A 39 3.84 4.20 11.15
CA SER A 39 3.96 4.55 12.56
C SER A 39 2.55 4.68 13.18
N PRO A 40 2.30 4.12 14.37
CA PRO A 40 1.02 4.24 15.05
C PRO A 40 0.80 5.66 15.61
N ILE A 41 1.85 6.49 15.64
CA ILE A 41 1.81 7.86 16.19
C ILE A 41 1.77 8.85 15.04
N SER A 42 0.82 9.79 15.11
CA SER A 42 0.71 10.85 14.12
C SER A 42 1.88 11.83 14.24
N PRO A 43 2.38 12.39 13.11
CA PRO A 43 3.39 13.45 13.14
C PRO A 43 2.96 14.69 13.96
N PHE A 44 1.65 14.95 14.03
CA PHE A 44 1.09 16.03 14.84
C PHE A 44 1.41 15.87 16.33
N LEU A 45 1.26 14.66 16.89
CA LEU A 45 1.58 14.40 18.30
C LEU A 45 3.07 14.60 18.58
N ILE A 46 3.92 14.20 17.64
CA ILE A 46 5.37 14.43 17.74
C ILE A 46 5.67 15.92 17.78
N GLY A 47 5.07 16.71 16.86
CA GLY A 47 5.22 18.15 16.83
C GLY A 47 4.74 18.83 18.12
N LEU A 48 3.61 18.38 18.68
CA LEU A 48 3.08 18.89 19.95
C LEU A 48 4.04 18.61 21.11
N LEU A 49 4.61 17.40 21.19
CA LEU A 49 5.58 17.05 22.24
C LEU A 49 6.84 17.90 22.15
N VAL A 50 7.38 18.11 20.94
CA VAL A 50 8.52 19.01 20.73
C VAL A 50 8.17 20.42 21.19
N PHE A 51 6.99 20.92 20.82
CA PHE A 51 6.53 22.24 21.28
C PHE A 51 6.40 22.32 22.81
N ILE A 52 5.95 21.27 23.50
CA ILE A 52 5.90 21.27 24.98
C ILE A 52 7.30 21.35 25.58
N LEU A 53 8.28 20.66 24.99
CA LEU A 53 9.65 20.61 25.50
C LEU A 53 10.40 21.94 25.33
N ILE A 54 10.22 22.63 24.21
CA ILE A 54 11.03 23.83 23.88
C ILE A 54 10.21 25.08 23.54
N GLY A 55 8.88 24.99 23.47
CA GLY A 55 8.01 26.06 23.02
C GLY A 55 8.04 27.27 23.95
N GLY A 56 8.17 27.06 25.27
CA GLY A 56 8.34 28.15 26.23
C GLY A 56 9.62 28.95 25.99
N LEU A 57 10.74 28.26 25.75
CA LEU A 57 12.03 28.89 25.42
C LEU A 57 11.96 29.62 24.07
N ALA A 58 11.31 29.02 23.08
CA ALA A 58 11.09 29.65 21.78
C ALA A 58 10.24 30.92 21.91
N PHE A 59 9.17 30.88 22.72
CA PHE A 59 8.29 32.03 22.96
C PHE A 59 8.99 33.13 23.73
N GLU A 60 9.80 32.76 24.74
CA GLU A 60 10.61 33.72 25.50
C GLU A 60 11.65 34.41 24.59
N ALA A 61 12.36 33.65 23.76
CA ALA A 61 13.33 34.21 22.81
C ALA A 61 12.65 35.14 21.78
N LEU A 62 11.51 34.72 21.22
CA LEU A 62 10.71 35.54 20.31
C LEU A 62 10.24 36.84 20.98
N THR A 63 9.72 36.74 22.20
CA THR A 63 9.24 37.91 22.96
C THR A 63 10.38 38.86 23.22
N ARG A 64 11.52 38.39 23.74
CA ARG A 64 12.69 39.24 24.05
C ARG A 64 13.35 39.86 22.81
N MET A 65 13.14 39.30 21.63
CA MET A 65 13.73 39.80 20.38
C MET A 65 12.78 40.78 19.65
N LEU A 66 11.46 40.65 19.85
CA LEU A 66 10.44 41.43 19.15
C LEU A 66 9.77 42.51 20.01
N LEU A 67 9.82 42.40 21.34
CA LEU A 67 9.28 43.32 22.33
C LEU A 67 10.40 43.81 23.26
#